data_AF-A0A9N7LNF9-F1
#
_entry.id   AF-A0A9N7LNF9-F1
#
_cell.length_a   1.000
_cell.length_b   1.000
_cell.length_c   1.000
_cell.angle_alpha   90.00
_cell.angle_beta   90.00
_cell.angle_gamma   90.00
#
_symmetry.space_group_name_H-M   'P 1'
#
loop_
_entity.id
_entity.type
_entity.pdbx_description
1 polymer ?
#
loop_
_entity_poly.entity_id
_entity_poly.type
_entity_poly.pdbx_seq_one_letter_code
_entity_poly.pdbx_strand_id
1 'polypeptide(L)'
;MGSGRSAIKYKMDLVPPALMVSTYYYDTQAQIDELTARAEVATQAVEEYVEEHAVEDGLLAAAMDEDKITKALAAARLRVVKREKSDPDEIKALEHLIKLYDADAAAKKAVKDVQAKLDAAVLKEYGNLTEDDDVNSLVLDEKWHATVRSRIAGEVTSLAHNLVARIQQLGERYAQTVSALDSELADVQAKVAQHLLAMGVK
;
A
#
# COMPACT_ATOMS: atom_id res chain seq x y z
N MET A 1 -10.51 3.20 -19.10
CA MET A 1 -9.25 2.99 -19.85
C MET A 1 -8.86 1.53 -19.80
N GLY A 2 -8.48 0.92 -20.94
CA GLY A 2 -8.20 -0.51 -20.99
C GLY A 2 -6.86 -0.86 -20.35
N SER A 3 -6.83 -1.81 -19.41
CA SER A 3 -5.58 -2.46 -19.00
C SER A 3 -5.24 -3.52 -20.06
N GLY A 4 -4.46 -3.16 -21.07
CA GLY A 4 -4.09 -4.07 -22.16
C GLY A 4 -2.98 -3.50 -23.04
N ARG A 5 -2.20 -4.38 -23.68
CA ARG A 5 -1.02 -4.05 -24.51
C ARG A 5 -1.33 -3.13 -25.70
N SER A 6 -2.61 -2.96 -26.06
CA SER A 6 -3.11 -2.14 -27.17
C SER A 6 -3.93 -0.91 -26.72
N ALA A 7 -3.93 -0.58 -25.42
CA ALA A 7 -4.67 0.57 -24.93
C ALA A 7 -4.04 1.89 -25.40
N ILE A 8 -4.82 2.71 -26.12
CA ILE A 8 -4.42 4.05 -26.55
C ILE A 8 -4.20 4.89 -25.29
N LYS A 9 -2.94 5.19 -24.97
CA LYS A 9 -2.57 6.08 -23.88
C LYS A 9 -2.45 7.50 -24.43
N TYR A 10 -3.44 8.33 -24.13
CA TYR A 10 -3.35 9.76 -24.39
C TYR A 10 -2.31 10.37 -23.44
N LYS A 11 -1.27 10.99 -24.01
CA LYS A 11 -0.25 11.69 -23.23
C LYS A 11 -0.70 13.14 -23.07
N MET A 12 -1.25 13.47 -21.91
CA MET A 12 -1.71 14.83 -21.58
C MET A 12 -0.69 15.50 -20.68
N ASP A 13 0.33 16.11 -21.30
CA ASP A 13 1.48 16.69 -20.59
C ASP A 13 1.16 18.04 -19.91
N LEU A 14 0.18 18.78 -20.44
CA LEU A 14 -0.18 20.12 -19.94
C LEU A 14 -1.02 20.06 -18.67
N VAL A 15 -2.19 19.41 -18.72
CA VAL A 15 -3.09 19.21 -17.57
C VAL A 15 -3.19 17.71 -17.29
N PRO A 16 -2.59 17.18 -16.21
CA PRO A 16 -2.71 15.78 -15.83
C PRO A 16 -4.17 15.35 -15.56
N PRO A 17 -4.58 14.12 -15.95
CA PRO A 17 -5.93 13.62 -15.68
C PRO A 17 -6.29 13.59 -14.20
N ALA A 18 -5.30 13.36 -13.33
CA ALA A 18 -5.49 13.41 -11.88
C ALA A 18 -6.00 14.77 -11.40
N LEU A 19 -5.55 15.88 -12.00
CA LEU A 19 -6.03 17.22 -11.66
C LEU A 19 -7.48 17.43 -12.14
N MET A 20 -7.81 16.95 -13.34
CA MET A 20 -9.20 17.02 -13.83
C MET A 20 -10.16 16.25 -12.94
N VAL A 21 -9.73 15.08 -12.46
CA VAL A 21 -10.52 14.27 -11.54
C VAL A 21 -10.70 14.97 -10.20
N SER A 22 -9.63 15.54 -9.62
CA SER A 22 -9.72 16.25 -8.34
C SER A 22 -10.57 17.51 -8.40
N THR A 23 -10.57 18.22 -9.53
CA THR A 23 -11.28 19.49 -9.67
C THR A 23 -12.74 19.31 -10.07
N TYR A 24 -13.05 18.38 -11.00
CA TYR A 24 -14.41 18.27 -11.58
C TYR A 24 -15.15 16.98 -11.21
N TYR A 25 -14.45 15.93 -10.78
CA TYR A 25 -15.03 14.60 -10.57
C TYR A 25 -14.76 14.04 -9.17
N TYR A 26 -14.65 14.91 -8.16
CA TYR A 26 -14.37 14.51 -6.79
C TYR A 26 -15.42 13.53 -6.22
N ASP A 27 -16.71 13.73 -6.52
CA ASP A 27 -17.79 12.82 -6.10
C ASP A 27 -17.64 11.42 -6.72
N THR A 28 -17.30 11.37 -8.02
CA THR A 28 -17.08 10.11 -8.72
C THR A 28 -15.82 9.41 -8.22
N GLN A 29 -14.77 10.16 -7.88
CA GLN A 29 -13.57 9.62 -7.26
C GLN A 29 -13.88 9.03 -5.87
N ALA A 30 -14.65 9.73 -5.04
CA ALA A 30 -15.09 9.21 -3.74
C ALA A 30 -15.92 7.93 -3.89
N GLN A 31 -16.78 7.83 -4.91
CA GLN A 31 -17.50 6.60 -5.23
C GLN A 31 -16.56 5.45 -5.63
N ILE A 32 -15.51 5.72 -6.41
CA ILE A 32 -14.49 4.72 -6.76
C ILE A 32 -13.74 4.26 -5.52
N ASP A 33 -13.39 5.18 -4.62
CA ASP A 33 -12.69 4.87 -3.37
C ASP A 33 -13.56 3.97 -2.47
N GLU A 34 -14.85 4.27 -2.34
CA GLU A 34 -15.80 3.43 -1.60
C GLU A 34 -15.95 2.04 -2.21
N LEU A 35 -16.08 1.95 -3.54
CA LEU A 35 -16.16 0.66 -4.24
C LEU A 35 -14.85 -0.12 -4.14
N THR A 36 -13.70 0.56 -4.11
CA THR A 36 -12.39 -0.05 -3.93
C THR A 36 -12.26 -0.63 -2.54
N ALA A 37 -12.65 0.11 -1.50
CA ALA A 37 -12.69 -0.39 -0.13
C ALA A 37 -13.61 -1.62 0.00
N ARG A 38 -14.77 -1.63 -0.67
CA ARG A 38 -15.66 -2.82 -0.72
C ARG A 38 -15.02 -4.00 -1.45
N ALA A 39 -14.27 -3.76 -2.51
CA ALA A 39 -13.56 -4.81 -3.24
C ALA A 39 -12.42 -5.40 -2.39
N GLU A 40 -11.72 -4.57 -1.61
CA GLU A 40 -10.71 -5.01 -0.65
C GLU A 40 -11.33 -5.89 0.44
N VAL A 41 -12.46 -5.49 1.00
CA VAL A 41 -13.20 -6.32 1.98
C VAL A 41 -13.61 -7.67 1.37
N ALA A 42 -14.07 -7.69 0.11
CA ALA A 42 -14.40 -8.94 -0.57
C ALA A 42 -13.16 -9.83 -0.83
N THR A 43 -12.00 -9.23 -1.12
CA THR A 43 -10.73 -9.94 -1.25
C THR A 43 -10.30 -10.52 0.10
N GLN A 44 -10.37 -9.73 1.18
CA GLN A 44 -10.07 -10.19 2.54
C GLN A 44 -10.97 -11.36 2.96
N ALA A 45 -12.27 -11.29 2.70
CA ALA A 45 -13.19 -12.39 3.00
C ALA A 45 -12.83 -13.70 2.26
N VAL A 46 -12.26 -13.61 1.05
CA VAL A 46 -11.73 -14.79 0.34
C VAL A 46 -10.48 -15.30 1.04
N GLU A 47 -9.53 -14.42 1.39
CA GLU A 47 -8.29 -14.78 2.05
C GLU A 47 -8.54 -15.42 3.42
N GLU A 48 -9.35 -14.80 4.27
CA GLU A 48 -9.77 -15.33 5.58
C GLU A 48 -10.38 -16.73 5.44
N TYR A 49 -11.31 -16.90 4.51
CA TYR A 49 -11.98 -18.19 4.30
C TYR A 49 -11.03 -19.27 3.77
N VAL A 50 -10.03 -18.89 2.96
CA VAL A 50 -8.99 -19.81 2.49
C VAL A 50 -8.05 -20.17 3.65
N GLU A 51 -7.60 -19.21 4.44
CA GLU A 51 -6.71 -19.47 5.59
C GLU A 51 -7.35 -20.39 6.63
N GLU A 52 -8.65 -20.24 6.90
CA GLU A 52 -9.36 -21.07 7.89
C GLU A 52 -9.63 -22.51 7.40
N HIS A 53 -9.92 -22.68 6.11
CA HIS A 53 -10.43 -23.96 5.58
C HIS A 53 -9.49 -24.70 4.64
N ALA A 54 -8.40 -24.08 4.20
CA ALA A 54 -7.37 -24.65 3.33
C ALA A 54 -6.11 -25.05 4.13
N VAL A 55 -6.32 -25.80 5.22
CA VAL A 55 -5.27 -26.36 6.11
C VAL A 55 -5.20 -27.88 5.91
N GLU A 56 -4.14 -28.56 6.38
CA GLU A 56 -3.88 -30.01 6.15
C GLU A 56 -5.05 -30.96 6.51
N ASP A 57 -6.00 -30.55 7.37
CA ASP A 57 -7.25 -31.28 7.69
C ASP A 57 -8.53 -30.48 7.39
N GLY A 58 -8.43 -29.42 6.59
CA GLY A 58 -9.53 -28.52 6.28
C GLY A 58 -10.46 -29.02 5.17
N LEU A 59 -11.70 -28.53 5.16
CA LEU A 59 -12.73 -28.88 4.16
C LEU A 59 -12.34 -28.51 2.72
N LEU A 60 -11.33 -27.65 2.54
CA LEU A 60 -10.82 -27.25 1.22
C LEU A 60 -9.49 -27.90 0.85
N ALA A 61 -8.87 -28.67 1.75
CA ALA A 61 -7.54 -29.26 1.53
C ALA A 61 -7.46 -30.07 0.23
N ALA A 62 -8.48 -30.88 -0.05
CA ALA A 62 -8.56 -31.72 -1.24
C ALA A 62 -8.78 -30.93 -2.56
N ALA A 63 -9.05 -29.62 -2.48
CA ALA A 63 -9.19 -28.73 -3.63
C ALA A 63 -7.94 -27.86 -3.88
N MET A 64 -6.93 -27.94 -3.01
CA MET A 64 -5.68 -27.19 -3.16
C MET A 64 -4.75 -27.86 -4.17
N ASP A 65 -3.96 -27.04 -4.87
CA ASP A 65 -2.86 -27.45 -5.73
C ASP A 65 -1.65 -26.57 -5.38
N GLU A 66 -0.54 -27.19 -4.96
CA GLU A 66 0.70 -26.50 -4.53
C GLU A 66 0.43 -25.29 -3.60
N ASP A 67 -0.28 -25.53 -2.49
CA ASP A 67 -0.66 -24.53 -1.48
C ASP A 67 -1.60 -23.41 -1.96
N LYS A 68 -2.19 -23.55 -3.15
CA LYS A 68 -3.11 -22.56 -3.73
C LYS A 68 -4.45 -23.18 -4.04
N ILE A 69 -5.50 -22.42 -3.74
CA ILE A 69 -6.85 -22.70 -4.22
C ILE A 69 -7.27 -21.59 -5.18
N THR A 70 -7.82 -21.99 -6.32
CA THR A 70 -8.41 -21.05 -7.29
C THR A 70 -9.88 -21.39 -7.47
N LYS A 71 -10.67 -20.42 -7.94
CA LYS A 71 -12.07 -20.66 -8.30
C LYS A 71 -12.25 -21.86 -9.24
N ALA A 72 -11.31 -22.08 -10.18
CA ALA A 72 -11.35 -23.20 -11.11
C ALA A 72 -11.15 -24.55 -10.42
N LEU A 73 -10.18 -24.62 -9.49
CA LEU A 73 -9.91 -25.82 -8.70
C LEU A 73 -11.07 -26.14 -7.75
N ALA A 74 -11.60 -25.14 -7.05
CA ALA A 74 -12.78 -25.29 -6.19
C ALA A 74 -14.00 -25.80 -6.97
N ALA A 75 -14.25 -25.25 -8.18
CA ALA A 75 -15.34 -25.70 -9.04
C ALA A 75 -15.11 -27.11 -9.60
N ALA A 76 -13.87 -27.49 -9.90
CA ALA A 76 -13.52 -28.84 -10.32
C ALA A 76 -13.78 -29.86 -9.20
N ARG A 77 -13.31 -29.57 -7.99
CA ARG A 77 -13.54 -30.41 -6.80
C ARG A 77 -15.03 -30.54 -6.49
N LEU A 78 -15.78 -29.43 -6.52
CA LEU A 78 -17.23 -29.45 -6.26
C LEU A 78 -17.99 -30.40 -7.20
N ARG A 79 -17.57 -30.52 -8.47
CA ARG A 79 -18.19 -31.45 -9.44
C ARG A 79 -17.92 -32.91 -9.11
N VAL A 80 -16.74 -33.22 -8.58
CA VAL A 80 -16.35 -34.58 -8.17
C VAL A 80 -17.12 -34.99 -6.92
N VAL A 81 -17.08 -34.16 -5.88
CA VAL A 81 -17.72 -34.38 -4.57
C VAL A 81 -19.25 -34.52 -4.71
N LYS A 82 -19.88 -33.74 -5.60
CA LYS A 82 -21.33 -33.88 -5.91
C LYS A 82 -21.69 -35.18 -6.63
N ARG A 83 -20.80 -35.75 -7.45
CA ARG A 83 -21.02 -37.04 -8.12
C ARG A 83 -20.84 -38.20 -7.16
N GLU A 84 -19.89 -38.07 -6.25
CA GLU A 84 -19.56 -39.08 -5.24
C GLU A 84 -20.57 -39.07 -4.07
N LYS A 85 -21.43 -38.05 -3.96
CA LYS A 85 -22.29 -37.80 -2.79
C LYS A 85 -21.47 -37.82 -1.49
N SER A 86 -20.29 -37.22 -1.56
CA SER A 86 -19.37 -37.07 -0.43
C SER A 86 -19.95 -36.10 0.62
N ASP A 87 -19.16 -35.82 1.65
CA ASP A 87 -19.48 -35.00 2.81
C ASP A 87 -20.27 -33.72 2.44
N PRO A 88 -21.50 -33.54 2.97
CA PRO A 88 -22.29 -32.36 2.70
C PRO A 88 -21.62 -31.06 3.16
N ASP A 89 -20.72 -31.12 4.14
CA ASP A 89 -20.03 -29.93 4.66
C ASP A 89 -18.87 -29.50 3.75
N GLU A 90 -18.17 -30.43 3.10
CA GLU A 90 -17.20 -30.13 2.01
C GLU A 90 -17.91 -29.44 0.82
N ILE A 91 -19.09 -29.92 0.43
CA ILE A 91 -19.89 -29.32 -0.65
C ILE A 91 -20.27 -27.88 -0.32
N LYS A 92 -20.80 -27.64 0.90
CA LYS A 92 -21.16 -26.29 1.34
C LYS A 92 -19.94 -25.38 1.36
N ALA A 93 -18.80 -25.88 1.83
CA ALA A 93 -17.59 -25.09 1.94
C ALA A 93 -17.06 -24.64 0.57
N LEU A 94 -17.07 -25.54 -0.42
CA LEU A 94 -16.69 -25.23 -1.80
C LEU A 94 -17.68 -24.30 -2.50
N GLU A 95 -18.99 -24.47 -2.25
CA GLU A 95 -20.01 -23.54 -2.77
C GLU A 95 -19.87 -22.14 -2.19
N HIS A 96 -19.54 -22.03 -0.89
CA HIS A 96 -19.29 -20.76 -0.23
C HIS A 96 -18.06 -20.06 -0.83
N LEU A 97 -16.94 -20.79 -0.96
CA LEU A 97 -15.72 -20.24 -1.57
C LEU A 97 -15.95 -19.72 -3.00
N ILE A 98 -16.70 -20.47 -3.83
CA ILE A 98 -17.01 -20.03 -5.19
C ILE A 98 -17.84 -18.74 -5.18
N LYS A 99 -18.82 -18.62 -4.27
CA LYS A 99 -19.61 -17.39 -4.11
C LYS A 99 -18.75 -16.20 -3.67
N LEU A 100 -17.78 -16.41 -2.77
CA LEU A 100 -16.85 -15.36 -2.35
C LEU A 100 -15.98 -14.89 -3.53
N TYR A 101 -15.44 -15.83 -4.33
CA TYR A 101 -14.71 -15.46 -5.56
C TYR A 101 -15.58 -14.74 -6.59
N ASP A 102 -16.85 -15.11 -6.73
CA ASP A 102 -17.80 -14.41 -7.59
C ASP A 102 -18.08 -12.98 -7.10
N ALA A 103 -18.25 -12.80 -5.79
CA ALA A 103 -18.44 -11.49 -5.18
C ALA A 103 -17.22 -10.59 -5.34
N ASP A 104 -16.01 -11.11 -5.08
CA ASP A 104 -14.74 -10.40 -5.29
C ASP A 104 -14.55 -9.97 -6.75
N ALA A 105 -14.78 -10.90 -7.69
CA ALA A 105 -14.69 -10.60 -9.12
C ALA A 105 -15.71 -9.54 -9.56
N ALA A 106 -16.95 -9.61 -9.04
CA ALA A 106 -17.99 -8.63 -9.32
C ALA A 106 -17.64 -7.23 -8.76
N ALA A 107 -17.13 -7.16 -7.53
CA ALA A 107 -16.71 -5.91 -6.90
C ALA A 107 -15.56 -5.25 -7.68
N LYS A 108 -14.51 -6.03 -8.01
CA LYS A 108 -13.38 -5.56 -8.83
C LYS A 108 -13.82 -5.11 -10.22
N LYS A 109 -14.83 -5.78 -10.80
CA LYS A 109 -15.40 -5.36 -12.08
C LYS A 109 -16.16 -4.03 -11.96
N ALA A 110 -16.95 -3.85 -10.91
CA ALA A 110 -17.67 -2.61 -10.66
C ALA A 110 -16.73 -1.40 -10.56
N VAL A 111 -15.61 -1.54 -9.84
CA VAL A 111 -14.55 -0.51 -9.77
C VAL A 111 -14.01 -0.20 -11.17
N LYS A 112 -13.67 -1.21 -11.96
CA LYS A 112 -13.15 -1.03 -13.33
C LYS A 112 -14.15 -0.34 -14.26
N ASP A 113 -15.44 -0.68 -14.15
CA ASP A 113 -16.49 -0.12 -14.98
C ASP A 113 -16.73 1.37 -14.65
N VAL A 114 -16.72 1.74 -13.36
CA VAL A 114 -16.82 3.15 -12.94
C VAL A 114 -15.58 3.94 -13.31
N GLN A 115 -14.38 3.38 -13.09
CA GLN A 115 -13.12 4.01 -13.52
C GLN A 115 -13.12 4.25 -15.03
N ALA A 116 -13.55 3.28 -15.83
CA ALA A 116 -13.61 3.44 -17.28
C ALA A 116 -14.58 4.55 -17.73
N LYS A 117 -15.71 4.72 -17.02
CA LYS A 117 -16.65 5.83 -17.24
C LYS A 117 -16.04 7.16 -16.84
N LEU A 118 -15.37 7.24 -15.70
CA LEU A 118 -14.66 8.44 -15.25
C LEU A 118 -13.60 8.86 -16.28
N ASP A 119 -12.78 7.93 -16.73
CA ASP A 119 -11.75 8.24 -17.72
C ASP A 119 -12.33 8.77 -19.04
N ALA A 120 -13.46 8.20 -19.48
CA ALA A 120 -14.15 8.64 -20.70
C ALA A 120 -14.79 10.03 -20.52
N ALA A 121 -15.36 10.30 -19.34
CA ALA A 121 -15.91 11.60 -18.99
C ALA A 121 -14.81 12.67 -18.93
N VAL A 122 -13.70 12.37 -18.26
CA VAL A 122 -12.51 13.24 -18.23
C VAL A 122 -11.99 13.52 -19.64
N LEU A 123 -11.90 12.51 -20.51
CA LEU A 123 -11.48 12.70 -21.91
C LEU A 123 -12.43 13.59 -22.71
N LYS A 124 -13.73 13.50 -22.45
CA LYS A 124 -14.71 14.40 -23.06
C LYS A 124 -14.53 15.83 -22.55
N GLU A 125 -14.33 16.01 -21.25
CA GLU A 125 -14.11 17.35 -20.70
C GLU A 125 -12.85 18.00 -21.24
N TYR A 126 -11.79 17.23 -21.52
CA TYR A 126 -10.61 17.76 -22.20
C TYR A 126 -10.92 18.45 -23.54
N GLY A 127 -11.97 18.04 -24.25
CA GLY A 127 -12.42 18.70 -25.48
C GLY A 127 -13.28 19.96 -25.25
N ASN A 128 -13.76 20.16 -24.01
CA ASN A 128 -14.61 21.29 -23.63
C ASN A 128 -13.84 22.40 -22.90
N LEU A 129 -12.60 22.18 -22.45
CA LEU A 129 -11.83 23.25 -21.79
C LEU A 129 -11.59 24.40 -22.77
N THR A 130 -11.88 25.60 -22.30
CA THR A 130 -11.57 26.84 -23.01
C THR A 130 -10.15 27.31 -22.67
N GLU A 131 -9.47 27.93 -23.64
CA GLU A 131 -8.05 28.32 -23.53
C GLU A 131 -7.78 29.34 -22.42
N ASP A 132 -8.71 30.28 -22.19
CA ASP A 132 -8.39 31.51 -21.45
C ASP A 132 -8.61 31.42 -19.93
N ASP A 133 -9.65 30.75 -19.45
CA ASP A 133 -9.98 30.75 -18.01
C ASP A 133 -9.72 29.39 -17.32
N ASP A 134 -10.14 28.27 -17.92
CA ASP A 134 -10.05 26.95 -17.27
C ASP A 134 -8.61 26.37 -17.31
N VAL A 135 -7.94 26.42 -18.47
CA VAL A 135 -6.60 25.85 -18.64
C VAL A 135 -5.56 26.64 -17.84
N ASN A 136 -5.66 27.97 -17.83
CA ASN A 136 -4.70 28.82 -17.12
C ASN A 136 -4.77 28.60 -15.61
N SER A 137 -5.96 28.55 -15.01
CA SER A 137 -6.08 28.29 -13.56
C SER A 137 -5.62 26.86 -13.21
N LEU A 138 -6.02 25.84 -13.98
CA LEU A 138 -5.58 24.46 -13.76
C LEU A 138 -4.05 24.29 -13.84
N VAL A 139 -3.41 24.97 -14.79
CA VAL A 139 -1.96 24.89 -14.94
C VAL A 139 -1.25 25.75 -13.89
N LEU A 140 -1.59 27.03 -13.78
CA LEU A 140 -0.86 27.95 -12.91
C LEU A 140 -1.11 27.67 -11.43
N ASP A 141 -2.37 27.59 -11.02
CA ASP A 141 -2.76 27.46 -9.61
C ASP A 141 -2.66 26.01 -9.14
N GLU A 142 -3.36 25.11 -9.82
CA GLU A 142 -3.52 23.73 -9.35
C GLU A 142 -2.31 22.84 -9.65
N LYS A 143 -1.57 23.09 -10.74
CA LYS A 143 -0.36 22.32 -11.05
C LYS A 143 0.91 22.97 -10.50
N TRP A 144 1.25 24.18 -10.98
CA TRP A 144 2.55 24.79 -10.69
C TRP A 144 2.62 25.39 -9.29
N HIS A 145 1.66 26.20 -8.88
CA HIS A 145 1.63 26.78 -7.53
C HIS A 145 1.55 25.69 -6.46
N ALA A 146 0.69 24.68 -6.63
CA ALA A 146 0.63 23.54 -5.72
C ALA A 146 1.97 22.79 -5.62
N THR A 147 2.62 22.51 -6.76
CA THR A 147 3.92 21.83 -6.78
C THR A 147 5.01 22.64 -6.08
N VAL A 148 5.09 23.95 -6.35
CA VAL A 148 6.09 24.82 -5.74
C VAL A 148 5.86 24.93 -4.24
N ARG A 149 4.61 25.12 -3.80
CA ARG A 149 4.26 25.16 -2.36
C ARG A 149 4.65 23.85 -1.66
N SER A 150 4.30 22.71 -2.25
CA SER A 150 4.64 21.40 -1.70
C SER A 150 6.15 21.19 -1.58
N ARG A 151 6.93 21.59 -2.60
CA ARG A 151 8.40 21.51 -2.54
C ARG A 151 9.01 22.42 -1.48
N ILE A 152 8.52 23.66 -1.35
CA ILE A 152 8.98 24.58 -0.30
C ILE A 152 8.67 24.00 1.08
N ALA A 153 7.46 23.51 1.30
CA ALA A 153 7.08 22.87 2.57
C ALA A 153 7.91 21.62 2.86
N GLY A 154 8.19 20.82 1.84
CA GLY A 154 9.07 19.65 1.91
C GLY A 154 10.50 20.02 2.31
N GLU A 155 11.03 21.12 1.78
CA GLU A 155 12.38 21.60 2.13
C GLU A 155 12.45 22.06 3.59
N VAL A 156 11.44 22.79 4.07
CA VAL A 156 11.34 23.18 5.48
C VAL A 156 11.31 21.95 6.38
N THR A 157 10.54 20.93 6.00
CA THR A 157 10.43 19.66 6.74
C THR A 157 11.75 18.89 6.74
N SER A 158 12.43 18.83 5.59
CA SER A 158 13.76 18.22 5.45
C SER A 158 14.79 18.91 6.33
N LEU A 159 14.80 20.24 6.36
CA LEU A 159 15.70 21.02 7.20
C LEU A 159 15.42 20.79 8.70
N ALA A 160 14.15 20.72 9.09
CA ALA A 160 13.76 20.38 10.46
C ALA A 160 14.23 18.97 10.85
N HIS A 161 14.04 17.97 9.98
CA HIS A 161 14.54 16.61 10.22
C HIS A 161 16.06 16.55 10.34
N ASN A 162 16.79 17.27 9.49
CA ASN A 162 18.25 17.38 9.57
C ASN A 162 18.70 18.01 10.90
N LEU A 163 18.02 19.06 11.36
CA LEU A 163 18.31 19.68 12.64
C LEU A 163 18.05 18.72 13.81
N VAL A 164 16.93 18.01 13.81
CA VAL A 164 16.60 17.00 14.84
C VAL A 164 17.67 15.91 14.86
N ALA A 165 18.05 15.36 13.71
CA ALA A 165 19.10 14.35 13.61
C ALA A 165 20.43 14.88 14.14
N ARG A 166 20.78 16.14 13.85
CA ARG A 166 22.00 16.77 14.36
C ARG A 166 21.98 16.98 15.87
N ILE A 167 20.83 17.37 16.43
CA ILE A 167 20.64 17.52 17.88
C ILE A 167 20.77 16.16 18.57
N GLN A 168 20.16 15.10 18.03
CA GLN A 168 20.32 13.73 18.53
C GLN A 168 21.78 13.30 18.49
N GLN A 169 22.47 13.51 17.36
CA GLN A 169 23.90 13.20 17.25
C GLN A 169 24.76 13.97 18.26
N LEU A 170 24.47 15.26 18.50
CA LEU A 170 25.15 16.02 19.55
C LEU A 170 24.82 15.48 20.94
N GLY A 171 23.55 15.16 21.20
CA GLY A 171 23.09 14.56 22.43
C GLY A 171 23.81 13.26 22.74
N GLU A 172 23.94 12.36 21.75
CA GLU A 172 24.71 11.12 21.86
C GLU A 172 26.20 11.38 22.07
N ARG A 173 26.80 12.28 21.28
CA ARG A 173 28.24 12.58 21.37
C ARG A 173 28.64 13.20 22.70
N TYR A 174 27.76 14.01 23.28
CA TYR A 174 27.99 14.70 24.55
C TYR A 174 27.24 14.06 25.72
N ALA A 175 26.59 12.91 25.52
CA ALA A 175 25.95 12.14 26.60
C ALA A 175 26.97 11.73 27.66
N GLN A 176 28.17 11.37 27.23
CA GLN A 176 29.33 11.19 28.09
C GLN A 176 30.25 12.39 27.91
N THR A 177 30.38 13.20 28.97
CA THR A 177 31.31 14.32 28.97
C THR A 177 32.74 13.81 28.97
N VAL A 178 33.65 14.50 28.27
CA VAL A 178 35.09 14.18 28.30
C VAL A 178 35.61 14.13 29.74
N SER A 179 35.12 15.00 30.62
CA SER A 179 35.45 14.97 32.05
C SER A 179 35.00 13.69 32.77
N ALA A 180 33.85 13.12 32.40
CA ALA A 180 33.39 11.85 32.98
C ALA A 180 34.27 10.69 32.51
N LEU A 181 34.63 10.68 31.22
CA LEU A 181 35.56 9.69 30.65
C LEU A 181 36.96 9.83 31.25
N ASP A 182 37.46 11.05 31.47
CA ASP A 182 38.76 11.30 32.11
C ASP A 182 38.76 10.84 33.58
N SER A 183 37.67 11.07 34.30
CA SER A 183 37.52 10.58 35.69
C SER A 183 37.50 9.05 35.73
N GLU A 184 36.72 8.41 34.85
CA GLU A 184 36.66 6.95 34.76
C GLU A 184 38.01 6.35 34.34
N LEU A 185 38.70 7.00 33.40
CA LEU A 185 40.05 6.61 32.98
C LEU A 185 41.04 6.71 34.14
N ALA A 186 41.00 7.79 34.92
CA ALA A 186 41.86 7.97 36.09
C ALA A 186 41.61 6.87 37.14
N ASP A 187 40.35 6.54 37.40
CA ASP A 187 39.96 5.47 38.33
C ASP A 187 40.45 4.09 37.86
N VAL A 188 40.29 3.79 36.57
CA VAL A 188 40.76 2.53 35.97
C VAL A 188 42.29 2.47 35.94
N GLN A 189 42.97 3.58 35.60
CA GLN A 189 44.43 3.68 35.63
C GLN A 189 44.98 3.45 37.04
N ALA A 190 44.34 4.03 38.07
CA ALA A 190 44.74 3.81 39.46
C ALA A 190 44.60 2.33 39.86
N LYS A 191 43.51 1.65 39.46
CA LYS A 191 43.33 0.21 39.68
C LYS A 191 44.39 -0.62 38.97
N VAL A 192 44.67 -0.32 37.70
CA VAL A 192 45.70 -1.03 36.92
C VAL A 192 47.09 -0.82 37.55
N ALA A 193 47.42 0.40 37.95
CA ALA A 193 48.69 0.69 38.63
C ALA A 193 48.82 -0.10 39.95
N GLN A 194 47.75 -0.17 40.76
CA GLN A 194 47.73 -1.01 41.96
C GLN A 194 47.93 -2.50 41.64
N HIS A 195 47.27 -3.02 40.61
CA HIS A 195 47.43 -4.41 40.19
C HIS A 195 48.85 -4.69 39.67
N LEU A 196 49.44 -3.78 38.89
CA LEU A 196 50.83 -3.91 38.41
C LEU A 196 51.83 -3.91 39.57
N LEU A 197 51.64 -3.04 40.56
CA LEU A 197 52.44 -3.02 41.79
C LEU A 197 52.30 -4.33 42.58
N ALA A 198 51.08 -4.86 42.69
CA ALA A 198 50.84 -6.16 43.33
C ALA A 198 51.51 -7.33 42.57
N MET A 199 51.68 -7.21 41.26
CA MET A 199 52.41 -8.15 40.42
C MET A 199 53.93 -7.93 40.41
N GLY A 200 54.45 -6.92 41.14
CA GLY A 200 55.88 -6.66 41.28
C GLY A 200 56.50 -5.81 40.17
N VAL A 201 55.67 -5.21 39.29
CA VAL A 201 56.12 -4.22 38.32
C VAL A 201 56.15 -2.86 39.02
N LYS A 202 57.34 -2.24 39.09
CA LYS A 202 57.56 -0.90 39.65
C LYS A 202 57.60 0.15 38.55
#